data_AF-A0A5J4KPZ0-F1
#
_entry.id   AF-A0A5J4KPZ0-F1
#
_cell.length_a   1.000
_cell.length_b   1.000
_cell.length_c   1.000
_cell.angle_alpha   90.00
_cell.angle_beta   90.00
_cell.angle_gamma   90.00
#
_symmetry.space_group_name_H-M   'P 1'
#
loop_
_entity.id
_entity.type
_entity.pdbx_description
1 polymer ?
#
loop_
_entity_poly.entity_id
_entity_poly.type
_entity_poly.pdbx_seq_one_letter_code
_entity_poly.pdbx_strand_id
1 'polypeptide(L)'
;MIYYRVAFCVEQATVENIEHIQSHSQTTTQQVLWKWRSTLLTSPHALFTLLRAYSYIPKDNIRVFFASSEAEMDDMLARQNAGQISSSVSADQFLSGKRINTMDVKRLEFELSMEADHDEPYTFALPHSIAERMAWTNLLQKRQRGELES
;
A
#
# COMPACT_ATOMS: atom_id res chain seq x y z
N MET A 1 -14.10 -8.94 -0.94
CA MET A 1 -14.81 -7.80 -0.32
C MET A 1 -13.74 -6.83 0.16
N ILE A 2 -13.92 -5.51 0.03
CA ILE A 2 -12.91 -4.52 0.49
C ILE A 2 -13.32 -4.01 1.87
N TYR A 3 -12.37 -4.03 2.81
CA TYR A 3 -12.52 -3.48 4.15
C TYR A 3 -11.76 -2.17 4.26
N TYR A 4 -12.19 -1.30 5.17
CA TYR A 4 -11.59 0.00 5.44
C TYR A 4 -11.31 0.15 6.93
N ARG A 5 -10.21 0.82 7.26
CA ARG A 5 -9.89 1.22 8.63
C ARG A 5 -9.19 2.57 8.63
N VAL A 6 -9.31 3.27 9.73
CA VAL A 6 -8.71 4.59 9.91
C VAL A 6 -7.74 4.55 11.07
N ALA A 7 -6.51 5.01 10.81
CA ALA A 7 -5.50 5.22 11.83
C ALA A 7 -5.24 6.71 12.00
N PHE A 8 -5.01 7.12 13.24
CA PHE A 8 -4.59 8.49 13.54
C PHE A 8 -3.11 8.51 13.90
N CYS A 9 -2.45 9.59 13.50
CA CYS A 9 -1.11 9.90 13.96
C CYS A 9 -1.16 10.26 15.45
N VAL A 10 -0.30 9.62 16.23
CA VAL A 10 -0.01 9.99 17.62
C VAL A 10 1.44 10.43 17.65
N GLU A 11 1.68 11.73 17.85
CA GLU A 11 3.03 12.21 18.14
C GLU A 11 3.46 11.66 19.51
N GLN A 12 4.50 10.84 19.52
CA GLN A 12 5.16 10.45 20.76
C GLN A 12 6.19 11.51 21.12
N ALA A 13 6.07 12.07 22.32
CA ALA A 13 7.16 12.80 22.95
C ALA A 13 8.35 11.85 23.15
N THR A 14 9.52 12.36 22.82
CA THR A 14 10.84 11.74 22.83
C THR A 14 11.14 10.94 24.10
N VAL A 15 11.63 9.71 23.95
CA VAL A 15 12.45 9.07 24.99
C VAL A 15 13.87 9.58 24.79
N GLU A 16 14.29 10.57 25.57
CA GLU A 16 15.68 11.00 25.64
C GLU A 16 16.53 9.83 26.15
N ASN A 17 17.27 9.19 25.26
CA ASN A 17 18.29 8.23 25.65
C ASN A 17 19.60 9.00 25.79
N ILE A 18 19.92 9.36 27.04
CA ILE A 18 21.13 10.11 27.39
C ILE A 18 22.30 9.11 27.48
N GLU A 19 23.22 9.29 26.51
CA GLU A 19 24.67 8.99 26.50
C GLU A 19 25.12 7.52 26.35
N HIS A 20 26.09 7.17 25.48
CA HIS A 20 27.44 7.73 25.40
C HIS A 20 28.17 7.49 24.04
N ILE A 21 28.46 8.62 23.35
CA ILE A 21 29.60 9.01 22.47
C ILE A 21 30.21 8.01 21.46
N GLN A 22 30.00 8.24 20.15
CA GLN A 22 31.01 8.77 19.19
C GLN A 22 30.48 8.79 17.73
N SER A 23 30.42 10.01 17.18
CA SER A 23 30.53 10.37 15.75
C SER A 23 29.39 10.00 14.77
N HIS A 24 28.93 11.05 14.06
CA HIS A 24 28.05 11.09 12.87
C HIS A 24 26.52 11.21 13.09
N SER A 25 26.03 12.42 12.80
CA SER A 25 24.65 12.83 12.47
C SER A 25 23.51 12.31 13.35
N GLN A 26 23.13 13.11 14.34
CA GLN A 26 21.83 13.00 15.01
C GLN A 26 20.73 13.37 14.01
N THR A 27 20.12 12.39 13.35
CA THR A 27 18.81 12.56 12.72
C THR A 27 17.77 12.42 13.83
N THR A 28 17.28 13.54 14.36
CA THR A 28 16.14 13.55 15.28
C THR A 28 14.89 13.13 14.52
N THR A 29 14.68 11.82 14.35
CA THR A 29 13.46 11.28 13.75
C THR A 29 12.35 11.32 14.78
N GLN A 30 11.55 12.39 14.74
CA GLN A 30 10.26 12.46 15.42
C GLN A 30 9.43 11.25 14.96
N GLN A 31 9.28 10.24 15.83
CA GLN A 31 8.67 8.97 15.45
C GLN A 31 7.14 9.13 15.48
N VAL A 32 6.58 9.38 14.30
CA VAL A 32 5.14 9.47 14.06
C VAL A 32 4.55 8.07 14.17
N LEU A 33 3.86 7.76 15.26
CA LEU A 33 3.25 6.44 15.47
C LEU A 33 1.77 6.47 15.08
N TRP A 34 1.41 5.70 14.06
CA TRP A 34 0.04 5.50 13.63
C TRP A 34 -0.63 4.43 14.48
N LYS A 35 -1.83 4.75 15.00
CA LYS A 35 -2.66 3.81 15.78
C LYS A 35 -4.06 3.72 15.20
N TRP A 36 -4.60 2.50 15.17
CA TRP A 36 -5.98 2.25 14.78
C TRP A 36 -6.96 3.00 15.68
N ARG A 37 -7.92 3.69 15.05
CA ARG A 37 -9.00 4.41 15.74
C ARG A 37 -10.39 3.99 15.31
N SER A 38 -10.52 3.34 14.15
CA SER A 38 -11.77 2.71 13.75
C SER A 38 -11.71 1.19 13.85
N THR A 39 -12.88 0.60 13.96
CA THR A 39 -13.12 -0.81 13.65
C THR A 39 -13.08 -1.05 12.15
N LEU A 40 -13.11 -2.32 11.74
CA LEU A 40 -13.25 -2.71 10.33
C LEU A 40 -14.58 -2.21 9.78
N LEU A 41 -14.50 -1.37 8.76
CA LEU A 41 -15.64 -0.85 8.02
C LEU A 41 -15.77 -1.62 6.72
N THR A 42 -16.97 -2.11 6.43
CA THR A 42 -17.29 -2.83 5.18
C THR A 42 -17.91 -1.93 4.12
N SER A 43 -18.19 -0.66 4.46
CA SER A 43 -18.88 0.29 3.61
C SER A 43 -18.14 1.62 3.51
N PRO A 44 -17.89 2.14 2.30
CA PRO A 44 -17.35 3.49 2.10
C PRO A 44 -18.22 4.57 2.76
N HIS A 45 -19.54 4.37 2.82
CA HIS A 45 -20.44 5.35 3.44
C HIS A 45 -20.21 5.50 4.94
N ALA A 46 -19.92 4.38 5.63
CA ALA A 46 -19.57 4.41 7.05
C ALA A 46 -18.23 5.14 7.27
N LEU A 47 -17.27 4.96 6.36
CA LEU A 47 -16.00 5.68 6.37
C LEU A 47 -16.19 7.19 6.19
N PHE A 48 -17.00 7.64 5.23
CA PHE A 48 -17.30 9.07 5.08
C PHE A 48 -17.97 9.67 6.32
N THR A 49 -18.91 8.94 6.91
CA THR A 49 -19.57 9.37 8.16
C THR A 49 -18.56 9.51 9.30
N LEU A 50 -17.64 8.56 9.42
CA LEU A 50 -16.58 8.59 10.43
C LEU A 50 -15.61 9.76 10.21
N LEU A 51 -15.13 9.96 8.98
CA LEU A 51 -14.26 11.09 8.64
C LEU A 51 -14.94 12.44 8.93
N ARG A 52 -16.25 12.55 8.69
CA ARG A 52 -17.02 13.76 9.02
C ARG A 52 -17.13 13.97 10.53
N ALA A 53 -17.32 12.91 11.31
CA ALA A 53 -17.35 12.98 12.77
C ALA A 53 -16.01 13.45 13.36
N TYR A 54 -14.89 13.11 12.71
CA TYR A 54 -13.54 13.53 13.10
C TYR A 54 -13.01 14.76 12.36
N SER A 55 -13.90 15.61 11.83
CA SER A 55 -13.54 16.81 11.06
C SER A 55 -12.72 17.85 11.83
N TYR A 56 -12.71 17.80 13.17
CA TYR A 56 -11.90 18.67 14.03
C TYR A 56 -10.40 18.30 14.03
N ILE A 57 -10.05 17.09 13.60
CA ILE A 57 -8.66 16.62 13.52
C ILE A 57 -8.10 17.04 12.16
N PRO A 58 -6.85 17.56 12.10
CA PRO A 58 -6.17 17.82 10.84
C PRO A 58 -6.16 16.56 9.98
N LYS A 59 -6.57 16.69 8.71
CA LYS A 59 -6.68 15.54 7.79
C LYS A 59 -5.34 14.87 7.52
N ASP A 60 -4.23 15.57 7.71
CA ASP A 60 -2.87 15.01 7.60
C ASP A 60 -2.56 14.00 8.72
N ASN A 61 -3.25 14.13 9.86
CA ASN A 61 -3.13 13.21 10.99
C ASN A 61 -4.09 12.02 10.88
N ILE A 62 -4.85 11.92 9.80
CA ILE A 62 -5.81 10.84 9.56
C ILE A 62 -5.42 10.12 8.28
N ARG A 63 -5.25 8.80 8.40
CA ARG A 63 -4.87 7.95 7.28
C ARG A 63 -5.87 6.80 7.16
N VAL A 64 -6.35 6.61 5.94
CA VAL A 64 -7.31 5.58 5.58
C VAL A 64 -6.55 4.41 4.95
N PHE A 65 -6.78 3.23 5.50
CA PHE A 65 -6.26 1.96 5.03
C PHE A 65 -7.42 1.17 4.46
N PHE A 66 -7.16 0.41 3.41
CA PHE A 66 -8.14 -0.47 2.80
C PHE A 66 -7.44 -1.67 2.22
N ALA A 67 -8.00 -2.86 2.44
CA ALA A 67 -7.45 -4.11 1.94
C ALA A 67 -8.56 -5.17 1.82
N SER A 68 -8.19 -6.36 1.34
CA SER A 68 -9.09 -7.52 1.33
C SER A 68 -9.11 -8.29 2.65
N SER A 69 -8.12 -8.09 3.51
CA SER A 69 -7.98 -8.77 4.80
C SER A 69 -7.60 -7.80 5.94
N GLU A 70 -7.96 -8.16 7.17
CA GLU A 70 -7.51 -7.43 8.38
C GLU A 70 -6.00 -7.54 8.57
N ALA A 71 -5.44 -8.75 8.37
CA ALA A 71 -4.01 -9.00 8.51
C ALA A 71 -3.19 -8.10 7.56
N GLU A 72 -3.66 -7.95 6.32
CA GLU A 72 -3.04 -7.04 5.33
C GLU A 72 -3.03 -5.59 5.82
N MET A 73 -4.12 -5.12 6.45
CA MET A 73 -4.16 -3.76 6.98
C MET A 73 -3.21 -3.59 8.16
N ASP A 74 -3.10 -4.57 9.05
CA ASP A 74 -2.16 -4.53 10.17
C ASP A 74 -0.71 -4.50 9.68
N ASP A 75 -0.38 -5.27 8.64
CA ASP A 75 0.93 -5.23 7.98
C ASP A 75 1.18 -3.85 7.33
N MET A 76 0.18 -3.27 6.67
CA MET A 76 0.27 -1.92 6.10
C MET A 76 0.53 -0.86 7.17
N LEU A 77 -0.08 -0.99 8.35
CA LEU A 77 0.15 -0.08 9.48
C LEU A 77 1.56 -0.26 10.04
N ALA A 78 2.02 -1.50 10.20
CA ALA A 78 3.38 -1.80 10.66
C ALA A 78 4.44 -1.21 9.71
N ARG A 79 4.26 -1.39 8.39
CA ARG A 79 5.12 -0.79 7.35
C ARG A 79 5.12 0.74 7.42
N GLN A 80 3.94 1.35 7.56
CA GLN A 80 3.82 2.80 7.68
C GLN A 80 4.52 3.34 8.94
N ASN A 81 4.44 2.61 10.06
CA ASN A 81 5.14 2.96 11.30
C ASN A 81 6.66 2.76 11.21
N ALA A 82 7.12 1.84 10.38
CA ALA A 82 8.53 1.65 10.05
C ALA A 82 9.08 2.69 9.06
N GLY A 83 8.25 3.62 8.58
CA GLY A 83 8.63 4.63 7.58
C GLY A 83 8.72 4.07 6.15
N GLN A 84 8.23 2.86 5.92
CA GLN A 84 8.17 2.26 4.59
C GLN A 84 6.95 2.77 3.83
N ILE A 85 7.01 2.69 2.50
CA ILE A 85 5.89 3.06 1.63
C ILE A 85 4.72 2.11 1.91
N SER A 86 3.55 2.67 2.19
CA SER A 86 2.30 1.93 2.41
C SER A 86 1.24 2.44 1.45
N SER A 87 0.39 1.57 0.94
CA SER A 87 -0.71 1.87 0.01
C SER A 87 -1.87 2.65 0.64
N SER A 88 -1.66 3.21 1.83
CA SER A 88 -2.64 3.99 2.57
C SER A 88 -2.74 5.43 2.04
N VAL A 89 -3.93 6.01 2.15
CA VAL A 89 -4.23 7.36 1.66
C VAL A 89 -4.53 8.32 2.80
N SER A 90 -4.12 9.58 2.65
CA SER A 90 -4.55 10.64 3.58
C SER A 90 -6.06 10.87 3.49
N ALA A 91 -6.69 11.24 4.60
CA ALA A 91 -8.10 11.62 4.60
C ALA A 91 -8.39 12.78 3.65
N ASP A 92 -7.43 13.70 3.42
CA ASP A 92 -7.63 14.78 2.47
C ASP A 92 -7.66 14.27 1.03
N GLN A 93 -6.73 13.38 0.67
CA GLN A 93 -6.71 12.74 -0.64
C GLN A 93 -8.01 11.96 -0.88
N PHE A 94 -8.49 11.23 0.13
CA PHE A 94 -9.73 10.48 0.07
C PHE A 94 -10.98 11.38 -0.11
N LEU A 95 -11.03 12.52 0.59
CA LEU A 95 -12.15 13.46 0.54
C LEU A 95 -12.10 14.42 -0.67
N SER A 96 -10.93 14.63 -1.27
CA SER A 96 -10.72 15.56 -2.39
C SER A 96 -11.45 15.17 -3.68
N GLY A 97 -12.10 14.01 -3.72
CA GLY A 97 -12.88 13.55 -4.88
C GLY A 97 -12.01 13.14 -6.08
N LYS A 98 -10.68 13.23 -5.99
CA LYS A 98 -9.78 12.51 -6.90
C LYS A 98 -10.11 11.04 -6.75
N ARG A 99 -10.70 10.45 -7.79
CA ARG A 99 -11.01 9.03 -7.80
C ARG A 99 -9.72 8.26 -7.58
N ILE A 100 -9.57 7.70 -6.39
CA ILE A 100 -8.47 6.80 -6.08
C ILE A 100 -8.73 5.56 -6.95
N ASN A 101 -7.84 5.32 -7.91
CA ASN A 101 -7.92 4.15 -8.75
C ASN A 101 -7.56 2.94 -7.88
N THR A 102 -8.58 2.17 -7.52
CA THR A 102 -8.42 0.97 -6.68
C THR A 102 -7.51 -0.07 -7.33
N MET A 103 -7.35 -0.06 -8.66
CA MET A 103 -6.38 -0.92 -9.34
C MET A 103 -4.95 -0.47 -9.11
N ASP A 104 -4.66 0.84 -9.18
CA ASP A 104 -3.31 1.35 -8.96
C ASP A 104 -2.87 1.09 -7.53
N VAL A 105 -3.81 1.16 -6.59
CA VAL A 105 -3.52 0.84 -5.19
C VAL A 105 -3.26 -0.65 -5.00
N LYS A 106 -4.11 -1.53 -5.56
CA LYS A 106 -3.86 -2.99 -5.50
C LYS A 106 -2.55 -3.39 -6.17
N ARG A 107 -2.20 -2.72 -7.27
CA ARG A 107 -0.92 -2.93 -7.95
C ARG A 107 0.23 -2.53 -7.04
N LEU A 108 0.16 -1.35 -6.44
CA LEU A 108 1.17 -0.89 -5.49
C LEU A 108 1.26 -1.80 -4.27
N GLU A 109 0.13 -2.30 -3.77
CA GLU A 109 0.08 -3.31 -2.69
C GLU A 109 0.80 -4.59 -3.07
N PHE A 110 0.55 -5.08 -4.27
CA PHE A 110 1.19 -6.28 -4.79
C PHE A 110 2.71 -6.06 -4.93
N GLU A 111 3.13 -4.95 -5.53
CA GLU A 111 4.54 -4.56 -5.68
C GLU A 111 5.23 -4.38 -4.31
N LEU A 112 4.55 -3.86 -3.29
CA LEU A 112 5.10 -3.66 -1.94
C LEU A 112 5.05 -4.90 -1.06
N SER A 113 4.21 -5.89 -1.39
CA SER A 113 4.05 -7.11 -0.60
C SER A 113 4.85 -8.28 -1.12
N MET A 114 5.34 -8.19 -2.36
CA MET A 114 6.37 -9.10 -2.85
C MET A 114 7.68 -8.76 -2.14
N GLU A 115 8.28 -9.77 -1.51
CA GLU A 115 9.72 -9.75 -1.27
C GLU A 115 10.42 -9.51 -2.62
N ALA A 116 11.53 -8.78 -2.59
CA ALA A 116 12.31 -8.48 -3.79
C ALA A 116 12.95 -9.77 -4.34
N ASP A 117 12.16 -10.62 -4.99
CA ASP A 117 12.63 -11.69 -5.88
C ASP A 117 13.11 -11.13 -7.22
N HIS A 118 13.06 -9.80 -7.38
CA HIS A 118 13.40 -9.06 -8.58
C HIS A 118 14.86 -9.22 -9.02
N ASP A 119 15.68 -9.90 -8.20
CA ASP A 119 17.06 -10.26 -8.49
C ASP A 119 17.21 -11.71 -9.02
N GLU A 120 16.14 -12.51 -9.11
CA GLU A 120 16.22 -13.79 -9.80
C GLU A 120 16.39 -13.56 -11.30
N PRO A 121 17.52 -14.00 -11.90
CA PRO A 121 17.71 -13.86 -13.32
C PRO A 121 16.64 -14.66 -14.06
N TYR A 122 15.97 -14.01 -15.01
CA TYR A 122 15.01 -14.67 -15.88
C TYR A 122 15.64 -15.92 -16.50
N THR A 123 15.14 -17.08 -16.09
CA THR A 123 15.57 -18.36 -16.63
C THR A 123 14.69 -18.71 -17.81
N PHE A 124 15.25 -18.64 -19.01
CA PHE A 124 14.56 -19.09 -20.21
C PHE A 124 14.26 -20.58 -20.11
N ALA A 125 12.99 -20.94 -19.96
CA ALA A 125 12.51 -22.32 -20.01
C ALA A 125 11.90 -22.59 -21.40
N LEU A 126 12.29 -23.73 -22.00
CA LEU A 126 11.63 -24.21 -23.21
C LEU A 126 10.17 -24.60 -22.88
N PRO A 127 9.21 -24.41 -23.80
CA PRO A 127 7.83 -24.83 -23.59
C PRO A 127 7.78 -26.30 -23.14
N HIS A 128 7.16 -26.54 -21.99
CA HIS A 128 7.12 -27.87 -21.36
C HIS A 128 6.11 -28.78 -22.07
N SER A 129 5.23 -28.18 -22.88
CA SER A 129 4.20 -28.89 -23.62
C SER A 129 4.04 -28.38 -25.06
N ILE A 130 3.54 -29.27 -25.91
CA ILE A 130 3.12 -28.93 -27.27
C ILE A 130 2.01 -27.87 -27.23
N ALA A 131 1.14 -27.90 -26.22
CA ALA A 131 0.05 -26.94 -26.05
C ALA A 131 0.57 -25.51 -25.85
N GLU A 132 1.57 -25.32 -24.98
CA GLU A 132 2.23 -24.02 -24.79
C GLU A 132 2.86 -23.52 -26.09
N ARG A 133 3.57 -24.39 -26.82
CA ARG A 133 4.17 -24.03 -28.12
C ARG A 133 3.11 -23.60 -29.13
N MET A 134 1.96 -24.28 -29.19
CA MET A 134 0.86 -23.91 -30.09
C MET A 134 0.17 -22.60 -29.67
N ALA A 135 0.08 -22.33 -28.36
CA ALA A 135 -0.41 -21.05 -27.86
C ALA A 135 0.51 -19.90 -28.29
N TRP A 136 1.84 -20.07 -28.18
CA TRP A 136 2.81 -19.08 -28.66
C TRP A 136 2.74 -18.86 -30.18
N THR A 137 2.59 -19.92 -30.99
CA THR A 137 2.42 -19.77 -32.45
C THR A 137 1.13 -19.04 -32.81
N ASN A 138 0.04 -19.30 -32.07
CA ASN A 138 -1.22 -18.61 -32.28
C ASN A 138 -1.10 -17.12 -31.92
N LEU A 139 -0.44 -16.79 -30.80
CA LEU A 139 -0.20 -15.39 -30.40
C LEU A 139 0.64 -14.64 -31.44
N LEU A 140 1.70 -15.27 -31.96
CA LEU A 140 2.51 -14.69 -33.03
C LEU A 140 1.68 -14.39 -34.28
N GLN A 141 0.81 -15.33 -34.66
CA GLN A 141 -0.06 -15.17 -35.81
C GLN A 141 -1.09 -14.04 -35.59
N LYS A 142 -1.65 -13.91 -34.39
CA LYS A 142 -2.55 -12.80 -34.03
C LYS A 142 -1.85 -11.44 -34.10
N ARG A 143 -0.60 -11.34 -33.62
CA ARG A 143 0.20 -10.13 -33.74
C ARG A 143 0.45 -9.76 -35.21
N GLN A 144 0.80 -10.73 -36.05
CA GLN A 144 0.99 -10.51 -37.50
C GLN A 144 -0.28 -10.04 -38.20
N ARG A 145 -1.45 -10.46 -37.73
CA ARG A 145 -2.75 -10.01 -38.23
C ARG A 145 -3.18 -8.64 -37.67
N GLY A 146 -2.41 -8.05 -36.76
CA GLY A 146 -2.73 -6.76 -36.13
C GLY A 146 -3.82 -6.84 -35.06
N GLU A 147 -4.12 -8.04 -34.55
CA GLU A 147 -5.13 -8.24 -33.50
C GLU A 147 -4.60 -7.94 -32.08
N LEU A 148 -3.28 -7.71 -31.95
CA LEU A 148 -2.59 -7.37 -30.72
C LEU A 148 -1.83 -6.06 -30.92
N GLU A 149 -1.97 -5.12 -29.98
CA GLU A 149 -1.24 -3.85 -29.99
C GLU A 149 0.28 -4.10 -29.85
N SER A 150 1.07 -3.25 -30.52
CA SER A 150 2.54 -3.33 -30.52
C SER A 150 3.17 -2.52 -29.41
#